data_AF-A0A0H3KSP0-F1
#
_entry.id   AF-A0A0H3KSP0-F1
#
_cell.length_a   1.000
_cell.length_b   1.000
_cell.length_c   1.000
_cell.angle_alpha   90.00
_cell.angle_beta   90.00
_cell.angle_gamma   90.00
#
_symmetry.space_group_name_H-M   'P 1'
#
loop_
_entity.id
_entity.type
_entity.pdbx_description
1 polymer ?
#
loop_
_entity_poly.entity_id
_entity_poly.type
_entity_poly.pdbx_seq_one_letter_code
_entity_poly.pdbx_strand_id
1 'polypeptide(L)'
;MARTLRLVSFSLPGTFPKELVPTPLARFVACCEPGLTKERLMECARARGWSPTWKQLPDWTREGQEAFGFAVTVDGMGVPLVAWMRRTVAVKRSPKGPECDPRQMSLF
;
A
#
# COMPACT_ATOMS: atom_id res chain seq x y z
N MET A 1 12.48 -3.16 21.99
CA MET A 1 11.96 -2.10 21.10
C MET A 1 11.23 -2.75 19.94
N ALA A 2 9.95 -2.45 19.73
CA ALA A 2 9.21 -3.02 18.61
C ALA A 2 9.71 -2.42 17.29
N ARG A 3 10.10 -3.29 16.36
CA ARG A 3 10.48 -2.90 14.99
C ARG A 3 9.20 -2.88 14.17
N THR A 4 8.83 -1.73 13.62
CA THR A 4 7.62 -1.57 12.78
C THR A 4 8.02 -1.40 11.32
N LEU A 5 7.27 -2.05 10.44
CA LEU A 5 7.39 -1.86 9.00
C LEU A 5 6.63 -0.61 8.59
N ARG A 6 7.32 0.27 7.86
CA ARG A 6 6.75 1.50 7.30
C ARG A 6 6.92 1.50 5.79
N LEU A 7 5.85 1.86 5.09
CA LEU A 7 5.81 1.97 3.64
C LEU A 7 6.82 3.01 3.19
N VAL A 8 7.62 2.67 2.18
CA VAL A 8 8.50 3.59 1.48
C VAL A 8 7.86 3.99 0.16
N SER A 9 7.43 2.99 -0.63
CA SER A 9 6.84 3.20 -1.95
C SER A 9 6.06 1.99 -2.43
N PHE A 10 5.21 2.19 -3.44
CA PHE A 10 4.61 1.10 -4.22
C PHE A 10 5.30 0.94 -5.56
N SER A 11 5.29 -0.27 -6.09
CA SER A 11 5.62 -0.57 -7.49
C SER A 11 4.69 -1.65 -8.03
N LEU A 12 4.56 -1.73 -9.34
CA LEU A 12 3.93 -2.87 -10.00
C LEU A 12 4.98 -3.95 -10.25
N PRO A 13 4.61 -5.23 -10.17
CA PRO A 13 5.47 -6.29 -10.70
C PRO A 13 5.62 -6.09 -12.21
N GLY A 14 6.83 -6.31 -12.75
CA GLY A 14 7.10 -6.11 -14.17
C GLY A 14 6.26 -6.98 -15.13
N THR A 15 5.60 -8.00 -14.60
CA THR A 15 4.68 -8.88 -15.33
C THR A 15 3.26 -8.33 -15.44
N PHE A 16 2.88 -7.28 -14.70
CA PHE A 16 1.55 -6.71 -14.74
C PHE A 16 1.52 -5.41 -15.58
N PRO A 17 0.72 -5.36 -16.66
CA PRO A 17 0.67 -4.17 -17.51
C PRO A 17 0.02 -2.99 -16.75
N LYS A 18 0.72 -1.86 -16.75
CA LYS A 18 0.27 -0.62 -16.08
C LYS A 18 -1.08 -0.09 -16.62
N GLU A 19 -1.40 -0.40 -17.87
CA GLU A 19 -2.64 0.02 -18.53
C GLU A 19 -3.88 -0.67 -17.96
N LEU A 20 -3.69 -1.84 -17.34
CA LEU A 20 -4.77 -2.59 -16.68
C LEU A 20 -4.96 -2.21 -15.22
N VAL A 21 -4.24 -1.21 -14.71
CA VAL A 21 -4.40 -0.74 -13.34
C VAL A 21 -5.71 0.06 -13.25
N PRO A 22 -6.69 -0.38 -12.43
CA PRO A 22 -7.93 0.35 -12.25
C PRO A 22 -7.67 1.75 -11.70
N THR A 23 -8.36 2.76 -12.24
CA THR A 23 -8.26 4.14 -11.75
C THR A 23 -8.48 4.28 -10.23
N PRO A 24 -9.43 3.57 -9.60
CA PRO A 24 -9.59 3.60 -8.14
C PRO A 24 -8.33 3.17 -7.39
N LEU A 25 -7.60 2.17 -7.91
CA LEU A 25 -6.36 1.69 -7.33
C LEU A 25 -5.21 2.69 -7.50
N ALA A 26 -5.09 3.30 -8.68
CA ALA A 26 -4.11 4.36 -8.91
C ALA A 26 -4.31 5.53 -7.94
N ARG A 27 -5.58 5.94 -7.72
CA ARG A 27 -5.95 6.96 -6.71
C ARG A 27 -5.59 6.51 -5.30
N PHE A 28 -5.85 5.25 -4.94
CA PHE A 28 -5.46 4.71 -3.64
C PHE A 28 -3.95 4.78 -3.41
N VAL A 29 -3.14 4.36 -4.39
CA VAL A 29 -1.67 4.41 -4.31
C VAL A 29 -1.19 5.85 -4.15
N ALA A 30 -1.76 6.79 -4.89
CA ALA A 30 -1.45 8.21 -4.78
C ALA A 30 -1.84 8.81 -3.42
N CYS A 31 -2.93 8.35 -2.79
CA CYS A 31 -3.35 8.76 -1.45
C CYS A 31 -2.52 8.14 -0.32
N CYS A 32 -1.74 7.08 -0.59
CA CYS A 32 -0.96 6.41 0.44
C CYS A 32 0.38 7.13 0.65
N GLU A 33 0.50 7.90 1.72
CA GLU A 33 1.75 8.56 2.06
C GLU A 33 2.86 7.58 2.51
N PRO A 34 4.14 7.88 2.24
CA PRO A 34 5.26 7.15 2.83
C PRO A 34 5.19 7.21 4.37
N GLY A 35 5.45 6.08 5.02
CA GLY A 35 5.45 5.96 6.48
C GLY A 35 4.25 5.18 7.05
N LEU A 36 3.27 4.83 6.22
CA LEU A 36 2.11 4.00 6.60
C LEU A 36 2.52 2.59 7.01
N THR A 37 1.80 2.01 7.97
CA THR A 37 2.01 0.62 8.40
C THR A 37 1.20 -0.35 7.54
N LYS A 38 1.60 -1.63 7.54
CA LYS A 38 0.83 -2.73 6.92
C LYS A 38 -0.64 -2.70 7.36
N GLU A 39 -0.89 -2.57 8.65
CA GLU A 39 -2.25 -2.58 9.22
C GLU A 39 -3.10 -1.46 8.64
N ARG A 40 -2.56 -0.24 8.55
CA ARG A 40 -3.29 0.89 7.99
C ARG A 40 -3.55 0.74 6.48
N LEU A 41 -2.61 0.17 5.73
CA LEU A 41 -2.82 -0.12 4.31
C LEU A 41 -3.95 -1.14 4.09
N MET A 42 -3.97 -2.21 4.88
CA MET A 42 -5.03 -3.21 4.82
C MET A 42 -6.38 -2.61 5.22
N GLU A 43 -6.43 -1.77 6.24
CA GLU A 43 -7.65 -1.10 6.69
C GLU A 43 -8.17 -0.12 5.63
N CYS A 44 -7.31 0.72 5.04
CA CYS A 44 -7.70 1.66 3.99
C CYS A 44 -8.24 0.95 2.74
N ALA A 45 -7.70 -0.22 2.37
CA ALA A 45 -8.24 -1.01 1.26
C ALA A 45 -9.59 -1.66 1.62
N ARG A 46 -9.74 -2.20 2.83
CA ARG A 46 -11.01 -2.75 3.32
C ARG A 46 -12.11 -1.69 3.43
N ALA A 47 -11.76 -0.48 3.86
CA ALA A 47 -12.68 0.66 3.94
C ALA A 47 -13.24 1.08 2.57
N ARG A 48 -12.57 0.72 1.47
CA ARG A 48 -13.02 0.92 0.09
C ARG A 48 -13.84 -0.27 -0.45
N GLY A 49 -14.14 -1.25 0.39
CA GLY A 49 -14.85 -2.47 0.00
C GLY A 49 -13.99 -3.50 -0.72
N TRP A 50 -12.66 -3.33 -0.75
CA TRP A 50 -11.76 -4.28 -1.41
C TRP A 50 -11.32 -5.40 -0.46
N SER A 51 -10.88 -6.50 -1.06
CA SER A 51 -10.28 -7.64 -0.36
C SER A 51 -8.76 -7.64 -0.51
N PRO A 52 -8.00 -6.94 0.36
CA PRO A 52 -6.55 -6.93 0.29
C PRO A 52 -5.96 -8.25 0.80
N THR A 53 -4.92 -8.70 0.11
CA THR A 53 -4.05 -9.80 0.53
C THR A 53 -2.63 -9.28 0.77
N TRP A 54 -1.92 -9.93 1.69
CA TRP A 54 -0.57 -9.53 2.08
C TRP A 54 0.35 -10.74 2.11
N LYS A 55 1.42 -10.71 1.32
CA LYS A 55 2.42 -11.77 1.27
C LYS A 55 3.82 -11.17 1.30
N GLN A 56 4.70 -11.71 2.14
CA GLN A 56 6.11 -11.32 2.10
C GLN A 56 6.79 -11.89 0.86
N LEU A 57 7.64 -11.10 0.22
CA LEU A 57 8.45 -11.51 -0.93
C LEU A 57 9.93 -11.55 -0.48
N PRO A 58 10.37 -12.65 0.16
CA PRO A 58 11.69 -12.73 0.81
C PRO A 58 12.85 -12.56 -0.17
N ASP A 59 12.69 -12.99 -1.41
CA ASP A 59 13.72 -12.89 -2.46
C ASP A 59 13.86 -11.46 -3.03
N TRP A 60 12.95 -10.56 -2.67
CA TRP A 60 12.89 -9.18 -3.17
C TRP A 60 13.29 -8.22 -2.05
N THR A 61 14.57 -7.84 -2.05
CA THR A 61 15.11 -6.85 -1.11
C THR A 61 15.88 -5.77 -1.86
N ARG A 62 15.81 -4.53 -1.38
CA ARG A 62 16.50 -3.39 -1.98
C ARG A 62 16.99 -2.45 -0.89
N GLU A 63 18.31 -2.28 -0.74
CA GLU A 63 18.90 -1.20 0.08
C GLU A 63 18.27 -1.08 1.49
N GLY A 64 18.08 -2.19 2.20
CA GLY A 64 17.45 -2.22 3.52
C GLY A 64 15.91 -2.12 3.53
N GLN A 65 15.28 -2.24 2.37
CA GLN A 65 13.84 -2.36 2.17
C GLN A 65 13.46 -3.82 1.90
N GLU A 66 12.36 -4.24 2.50
CA GLU A 66 11.72 -5.54 2.37
C GLU A 66 10.51 -5.38 1.43
N ALA A 67 10.37 -6.24 0.42
CA ALA A 67 9.23 -6.22 -0.47
C ALA A 67 8.08 -7.09 0.05
N PHE A 68 6.86 -6.58 -0.15
CA PHE A 68 5.63 -7.31 0.17
C PHE A 68 4.66 -7.24 -0.99
N GLY A 69 4.13 -8.38 -1.41
CA GLY A 69 3.01 -8.47 -2.31
C GLY A 69 1.75 -7.98 -1.60
N PHE A 70 1.18 -6.90 -2.10
CA PHE A 70 -0.09 -6.33 -1.69
C PHE A 70 -1.05 -6.43 -2.87
N ALA A 71 -1.81 -7.52 -2.95
CA ALA A 71 -2.79 -7.67 -4.02
C ALA A 71 -4.17 -7.25 -3.51
N VAL A 72 -4.89 -6.46 -4.32
CA VAL A 72 -6.26 -6.03 -4.03
C VAL A 72 -7.18 -6.47 -5.14
N THR A 73 -8.39 -6.87 -4.79
CA THR A 73 -9.45 -7.14 -5.78
C THR A 73 -10.33 -5.90 -5.90
N VAL A 74 -10.35 -5.29 -7.08
CA VAL A 74 -11.16 -4.13 -7.43
C VAL A 74 -12.11 -4.55 -8.55
N ASP A 75 -13.42 -4.48 -8.33
CA ASP A 75 -14.45 -4.86 -9.32
C ASP A 75 -14.24 -6.27 -9.92
N GLY A 76 -13.83 -7.24 -9.10
CA GLY A 76 -13.55 -8.61 -9.53
C GLY A 76 -12.17 -8.81 -10.19
N MET A 77 -11.41 -7.74 -10.42
CA MET A 77 -10.06 -7.79 -10.96
C MET A 77 -9.02 -7.80 -9.84
N GLY A 78 -8.23 -8.88 -9.77
CA GLY A 78 -7.07 -8.97 -8.86
C GLY A 78 -5.88 -8.20 -9.41
N VAL A 79 -5.46 -7.15 -8.70
CA VAL A 79 -4.31 -6.32 -9.10
C VAL A 79 -3.18 -6.49 -8.10
N PRO A 80 -2.04 -7.06 -8.51
CA PRO A 80 -0.88 -7.21 -7.64
C PRO A 80 -0.08 -5.89 -7.57
N LEU A 81 0.09 -5.36 -6.36
CA LEU A 81 1.07 -4.32 -6.06
C LEU A 81 2.23 -4.91 -5.26
N VAL A 82 3.39 -4.28 -5.35
CA VAL A 82 4.54 -4.52 -4.50
C VAL A 82 4.70 -3.32 -3.58
N ALA A 83 4.48 -3.52 -2.29
CA ALA A 83 4.73 -2.54 -1.24
C ALA A 83 6.17 -2.70 -0.72
N TRP A 84 7.00 -1.69 -0.95
CA TRP A 84 8.33 -1.61 -0.38
C TRP A 84 8.24 -1.05 1.03
N MET A 85 8.71 -1.83 2.00
CA MET A 85 8.63 -1.50 3.42
C MET A 85 10.03 -1.40 3.99
N ARG A 86 10.27 -0.41 4.84
CA ARG A 86 11.49 -0.31 5.63
C ARG A 86 11.20 -0.59 7.09
N ARG A 87 12.06 -1.39 7.69
CA ARG A 87 12.03 -1.64 9.13
C ARG A 87 12.57 -0.43 9.86
N THR A 88 11.73 0.17 10.70
CA THR A 88 12.10 1.34 11.51
C THR A 88 11.94 1.02 12.99
N VAL A 89 12.79 1.61 13.83
CA VAL A 89 12.56 1.62 15.28
C VAL A 89 11.33 2.50 15.53
N ALA A 90 10.35 1.97 16.25
CA ALA A 90 9.13 2.70 16.58
C ALA A 90 9.47 3.91 17.48
N VAL A 91 9.78 5.06 16.89
CA VAL A 91 9.67 6.34 17.60
C VAL A 91 8.18 6.63 17.70
N LYS A 92 7.69 6.88 18.93
CA LYS A 92 6.28 7.18 19.26
C LYS A 92 5.78 8.52 18.66
N ARG A 93 5.98 8.76 17.37
CA ARG A 93 5.20 9.74 16.63
C ARG A 93 4.22 8.95 15.77
N SER A 94 2.99 8.87 16.28
CA SER A 94 1.81 8.55 15.51
C SER A 94 1.78 9.51 14.32
N PRO A 95 2.00 9.06 13.06
CA PRO A 95 1.57 9.87 11.96
C PRO A 95 0.04 9.99 12.09
N LYS A 96 -0.49 11.22 12.04
CA LYS A 96 -1.91 11.44 11.82
C LYS A 96 -2.29 10.52 10.65
N GLY A 97 -3.30 9.69 10.85
CA GLY A 97 -3.71 8.73 9.83
C GLY A 97 -3.99 9.44 8.51
N PRO A 98 -4.00 8.71 7.38
CA PRO A 98 -4.41 9.28 6.12
C PRO A 98 -5.85 9.79 6.30
N GLU A 99 -6.00 11.10 6.42
CA GLU A 99 -7.28 11.77 6.25
C GLU A 99 -7.51 11.77 4.74
N CYS A 100 -8.08 10.67 4.25
CA CYS A 100 -8.71 10.67 2.94
C CYS A 100 -9.92 11.60 3.11
N ASP A 101 -9.71 12.91 2.95
CA ASP A 101 -10.78 13.88 3.06
C ASP A 101 -11.83 13.50 2.01
N PRO A 102 -13.06 13.13 2.42
CA PRO A 102 -14.10 12.71 1.50
C PRO A 102 -14.49 13.82 0.51
N ARG A 103 -14.12 15.09 0.76
CA ARG A 103 -14.30 16.22 -0.18
C ARG A 103 -13.30 16.18 -1.33
N GLN A 104 -12.16 15.48 -1.19
CA GLN A 104 -11.21 15.27 -2.29
C GLN A 104 -11.70 14.18 -3.28
N MET A 105 -12.83 13.52 -3.00
CA MET A 105 -13.49 12.59 -3.91
C MET A 105 -14.41 13.27 -4.95
N SER A 106 -14.59 14.60 -4.90
CA SER A 106 -15.38 15.36 -5.88
C SER A 106 -14.53 16.03 -6.97
N LEU A 107 -13.66 15.25 -7.62
CA LEU A 107 -13.15 15.60 -8.94
C LEU A 107 -13.20 14.34 -9.80
N PHE A 108 -14.09 14.38 -10.79
CA PHE A 108 -14.50 13.33 -11.74
C PHE A 108 -15.48 12.30 -11.20
#